data_AF-A0A7W9P8U4-F1
#
_entry.id   AF-A0A7W9P8U4-F1
#
_cell.length_a   1.000
_cell.length_b   1.000
_cell.length_c   1.000
_cell.angle_alpha   90.00
_cell.angle_beta   90.00
_cell.angle_gamma   90.00
#
_symmetry.space_group_name_H-M   'P 1'
#
loop_
_entity.id
_entity.type
_entity.pdbx_description
1 polymer ?
#
loop_
_entity_poly.entity_id
_entity_poly.type
_entity_poly.pdbx_seq_one_letter_code
_entity_poly.pdbx_strand_id
1 'polypeptide(L)'
;MAKRRKLEEHPTVVRVRERSEAARPPGPLDAAWLREVALDAGADDVGFVEIDRPELADERAEIEAAMPGARALISIVCRLNRENIRTPARSVSNLEFHHGTDDTNDVARGIVTALERRGVRALNPSVGFPMEMDRFPDRMWVVSHKPVAVAAGLGRMGIHRNVIHPTFGNFVLLATVVIDAEISEYSRPIDFDPCLECKLCVAACPTGAISPDGHFDFSACYTHNYREFLGGFGDWVEQVADSGSADDYRSRVADNETASMWQSLSWGGNYKAAYCMSVCPAGEDVIGRYLDNSKEHLNQVVRPLQNKEETVYVVRGSDAEQYVAQRFPHKTAKLVNRGLRPTSIDKFVNGLPLVFQREQSRGLSATYHFTFTGAERRSITIAIHDRTLEITDGHQGDPDIRVTADSRAWIRSLAKKSALPRAIMLGRIRIHGSPRLLLAFGRCFPS
;
A
#
# COMPACT_ATOMS: atom_id res chain seq x y z
N MET A 1 16.09 41.89 26.05
CA MET A 1 15.08 42.96 25.93
C MET A 1 15.09 43.69 24.58
N ALA A 2 16.25 44.12 24.05
CA ALA A 2 16.30 44.86 22.77
C ALA A 2 15.73 44.11 21.53
N LYS A 3 15.94 42.79 21.41
CA LYS A 3 15.34 41.97 20.32
C LYS A 3 13.81 41.87 20.39
N ARG A 4 13.26 41.82 21.61
CA ARG A 4 11.81 41.71 21.86
C ARG A 4 11.09 43.02 21.50
N ARG A 5 11.73 44.14 21.85
CA ARG A 5 11.29 45.49 21.48
C ARG A 5 11.26 45.72 19.97
N LYS A 6 12.27 45.23 19.23
CA LYS A 6 12.30 45.25 17.76
C LYS A 6 11.17 44.44 17.10
N LEU A 7 10.71 43.36 17.71
CA LEU A 7 9.58 42.57 17.20
C LEU A 7 8.25 43.28 17.47
N GLU A 8 8.07 43.83 18.66
CA GLU A 8 6.85 44.55 19.06
C GLU A 8 6.62 45.82 18.24
N GLU A 9 7.69 46.50 17.85
CA GLU A 9 7.65 47.71 17.02
C GLU A 9 7.63 47.39 15.50
N HIS A 10 7.70 46.11 15.10
CA HIS A 10 7.70 45.75 13.68
C HIS A 10 6.34 46.07 13.04
N PRO A 11 6.29 46.79 11.89
CA PRO A 11 5.02 47.25 11.30
C PRO A 11 3.99 46.14 11.05
N THR A 12 4.44 44.95 10.64
CA THR A 12 3.55 43.79 10.48
C THR A 12 2.95 43.32 11.80
N VAL A 13 3.71 43.30 12.89
CA VAL A 13 3.23 42.85 14.21
C VAL A 13 2.20 43.83 14.76
N VAL A 14 2.43 45.14 14.60
CA VAL A 14 1.48 46.18 14.96
C VAL A 14 0.18 46.02 14.17
N ARG A 15 0.25 45.94 12.84
CA ARG A 15 -0.92 45.77 11.96
C ARG A 15 -1.73 44.51 12.26
N VAL A 16 -1.06 43.39 12.57
CA VAL A 16 -1.75 42.13 12.89
C VAL A 16 -2.45 42.21 14.26
N ARG A 17 -1.81 42.82 15.25
CA ARG A 17 -2.44 43.05 16.57
C ARG A 17 -3.64 44.00 16.47
N GLU A 18 -3.57 45.01 15.63
CA GLU A 18 -4.70 45.90 15.30
C GLU A 18 -5.82 45.16 14.56
N ARG A 19 -5.50 44.15 13.75
CA ARG A 19 -6.45 43.30 13.00
C ARG A 19 -7.07 42.14 13.78
N SER A 20 -6.75 41.97 15.07
CA SER A 20 -7.01 40.75 15.87
C SER A 20 -8.49 40.38 16.11
N GLU A 21 -9.41 40.80 15.24
CA GLU A 21 -10.80 40.32 15.13
C GLU A 21 -10.99 39.19 14.10
N ALA A 22 -10.00 38.89 13.25
CA ALA A 22 -9.99 37.63 12.47
C ALA A 22 -9.56 36.46 13.37
N ALA A 23 -10.29 36.27 14.47
CA ALA A 23 -10.01 35.23 15.44
C ALA A 23 -10.37 33.86 14.86
N ARG A 24 -9.51 32.87 15.14
CA ARG A 24 -9.87 31.45 15.04
C ARG A 24 -11.26 31.26 15.65
N PRO A 25 -12.20 30.56 14.98
CA PRO A 25 -13.54 30.37 15.50
C PRO A 25 -13.45 29.80 16.93
N PRO A 26 -14.16 30.42 17.90
CA PRO A 26 -14.18 29.90 19.26
C PRO A 26 -14.96 28.59 19.29
N GLY A 27 -14.34 27.53 19.79
CA GLY A 27 -14.98 26.21 19.93
C GLY A 27 -14.81 25.29 18.71
N PRO A 28 -15.54 24.16 18.68
CA PRO A 28 -15.50 23.20 17.58
C PRO A 28 -15.99 23.81 16.26
N LEU A 29 -15.42 23.35 15.14
CA LEU A 29 -15.88 23.69 13.80
C LEU A 29 -17.25 23.07 13.53
N ASP A 30 -18.14 23.83 12.90
CA ASP A 30 -19.44 23.33 12.49
C ASP A 30 -19.30 22.27 11.39
N ALA A 31 -19.85 21.07 11.63
CA ALA A 31 -19.70 19.93 10.73
C ALA A 31 -20.48 20.11 9.43
N ALA A 32 -21.62 20.81 9.45
CA ALA A 32 -22.39 21.10 8.25
C ALA A 32 -21.62 22.06 7.34
N TRP A 33 -21.06 23.13 7.90
CA TRP A 33 -20.19 24.05 7.18
C TRP A 33 -18.94 23.37 6.61
N LEU A 34 -18.26 22.51 7.38
CA LEU A 34 -17.09 21.77 6.87
C LEU A 34 -17.45 20.87 5.69
N ARG A 35 -18.65 20.27 5.72
CA ARG A 35 -19.16 19.46 4.63
C ARG A 35 -19.40 20.30 3.38
N GLU A 36 -20.05 21.45 3.52
CA GLU A 36 -20.22 22.41 2.42
C GLU A 36 -18.86 22.82 1.83
N VAL A 37 -17.86 23.14 2.67
CA VAL A 37 -16.50 23.47 2.21
C VAL A 37 -15.88 22.33 1.39
N ALA A 38 -16.04 21.08 1.83
CA ALA A 38 -15.49 19.93 1.10
C ALA A 38 -16.21 19.68 -0.22
N LEU A 39 -17.54 19.77 -0.24
CA LEU A 39 -18.35 19.59 -1.45
C LEU A 39 -18.11 20.72 -2.46
N ASP A 40 -18.04 21.98 -1.99
CA ASP A 40 -17.71 23.15 -2.83
C ASP A 40 -16.28 23.07 -3.40
N ALA A 41 -15.36 22.42 -2.67
CA ALA A 41 -14.01 22.16 -3.15
C ALA A 41 -13.96 21.05 -4.22
N GLY A 42 -15.02 20.25 -4.35
CA GLY A 42 -15.15 19.18 -5.36
C GLY A 42 -15.12 17.74 -4.82
N ALA A 43 -15.22 17.54 -3.49
CA ALA A 43 -15.42 16.19 -2.96
C ALA A 43 -16.82 15.67 -3.33
N ASP A 44 -16.94 14.38 -3.61
CA ASP A 44 -18.23 13.71 -3.84
C ASP A 44 -18.88 13.24 -2.53
N ASP A 45 -18.08 12.93 -1.51
CA ASP A 45 -18.54 12.70 -0.13
C ASP A 45 -17.43 13.02 0.89
N VAL A 46 -17.80 13.22 2.15
CA VAL A 46 -16.91 13.63 3.24
C VAL A 46 -17.38 13.10 4.60
N GLY A 47 -16.41 12.66 5.40
CA GLY A 47 -16.64 12.24 6.77
C GLY A 47 -15.56 12.75 7.72
N PHE A 48 -15.90 12.85 9.01
CA PHE A 48 -15.07 13.48 10.03
C PHE A 48 -14.70 12.48 11.12
N VAL A 49 -13.43 12.48 11.54
CA VAL A 49 -12.91 11.50 12.52
C VAL A 49 -12.06 12.20 13.57
N GLU A 50 -12.29 11.89 14.85
CA GLU A 50 -11.39 12.27 15.94
C GLU A 50 -10.03 11.57 15.78
N ILE A 51 -8.91 12.25 16.05
CA ILE A 51 -7.58 11.64 15.91
C ILE A 51 -7.35 10.47 16.89
N ASP A 52 -7.99 10.50 18.06
CA ASP A 52 -7.78 9.51 19.12
C ASP A 52 -8.64 8.24 18.97
N ARG A 53 -9.25 8.03 17.79
CA ARG A 53 -10.02 6.81 17.53
C ARG A 53 -9.13 5.56 17.58
N PRO A 54 -9.57 4.47 18.26
CA PRO A 54 -8.80 3.22 18.31
C PRO A 54 -8.46 2.66 16.93
N GLU A 55 -9.34 2.83 15.95
CA GLU A 55 -9.15 2.39 14.57
C GLU A 55 -7.98 3.09 13.85
N LEU A 56 -7.51 4.22 14.40
CA LEU A 56 -6.44 5.06 13.86
C LEU A 56 -5.19 5.07 14.75
N ALA A 57 -5.10 4.17 15.74
CA ALA A 57 -3.96 4.11 16.66
C ALA A 57 -2.61 4.02 15.93
N ASP A 58 -2.54 3.22 14.86
CA ASP A 58 -1.33 3.03 14.04
C ASP A 58 -0.98 4.25 13.16
N GLU A 59 -1.89 5.21 13.03
CA GLU A 59 -1.71 6.44 12.24
C GLU A 59 -1.29 7.63 13.11
N ARG A 60 -1.68 7.64 14.39
CA ARG A 60 -1.56 8.78 15.30
C ARG A 60 -0.14 9.33 15.41
N ALA A 61 0.85 8.46 15.55
CA ALA A 61 2.24 8.88 15.75
C ALA A 61 2.79 9.65 14.53
N GLU A 62 2.45 9.20 13.32
CA GLU A 62 2.90 9.85 12.08
C GLU A 62 2.13 11.14 11.80
N ILE A 63 0.83 11.18 12.11
CA ILE A 63 0.02 12.40 12.01
C ILE A 63 0.54 13.47 12.98
N GLU A 64 0.81 13.12 14.24
CA GLU A 64 1.33 14.06 15.23
C GLU A 64 2.74 14.54 14.89
N ALA A 65 3.58 13.68 14.31
CA ALA A 65 4.90 14.06 13.82
C ALA A 65 4.82 15.05 12.63
N ALA A 66 3.86 14.86 11.72
CA ALA A 66 3.66 15.73 10.58
C ALA A 66 2.98 17.06 10.95
N MET A 67 2.04 17.04 11.91
CA MET A 67 1.30 18.22 12.35
C MET A 67 1.03 18.17 13.87
N PRO A 68 1.96 18.70 14.69
CA PRO A 68 1.77 18.71 16.14
C PRO A 68 0.51 19.47 16.57
N GLY A 69 -0.25 18.85 17.48
CA GLY A 69 -1.53 19.37 17.96
C GLY A 69 -2.71 19.10 17.02
N ALA A 70 -2.59 18.11 16.13
CA ALA A 70 -3.72 17.61 15.35
C ALA A 70 -4.84 17.10 16.28
N ARG A 71 -6.09 17.35 15.91
CA ARG A 71 -7.28 16.97 16.70
C ARG A 71 -8.29 16.15 15.93
N ALA A 72 -8.39 16.39 14.61
CA ALA A 72 -9.37 15.71 13.77
C ALA A 72 -8.86 15.52 12.34
N LEU A 73 -9.52 14.63 11.62
CA LEU A 73 -9.29 14.27 10.24
C LEU A 73 -10.58 14.48 9.44
N ILE A 74 -10.45 15.10 8.28
CA ILE A 74 -11.50 15.24 7.28
C ILE A 74 -11.16 14.25 6.16
N SER A 75 -11.89 13.14 6.07
CA SER A 75 -11.75 12.19 4.99
C SER A 75 -12.65 12.59 3.83
N ILE A 76 -12.13 12.63 2.61
CA ILE A 76 -12.91 12.92 1.41
C ILE A 76 -12.84 11.76 0.42
N VAL A 77 -13.89 11.68 -0.40
CA VAL A 77 -14.02 10.74 -1.52
C VAL A 77 -14.20 11.53 -2.81
N CYS A 78 -13.44 11.17 -3.84
CA CYS A 78 -13.60 11.68 -5.21
C CYS A 78 -13.78 10.49 -6.16
N ARG A 79 -14.79 10.56 -7.04
CA ARG A 79 -15.14 9.47 -7.96
C ARG A 79 -14.17 9.40 -9.14
N LEU A 80 -13.94 8.18 -9.60
CA LEU A 80 -13.26 7.89 -10.85
C LEU A 80 -14.26 7.52 -11.94
N ASN A 81 -13.91 7.81 -13.19
CA ASN A 81 -14.67 7.40 -14.36
C ASN A 81 -14.58 5.88 -14.56
N ARG A 82 -15.70 5.20 -14.29
CA ARG A 82 -15.75 3.73 -14.17
C ARG A 82 -15.31 3.01 -15.44
N GLU A 83 -15.71 3.48 -16.61
CA GLU A 83 -15.35 2.84 -17.88
C GLU A 83 -13.87 3.00 -18.21
N ASN A 84 -13.24 4.10 -17.79
CA ASN A 84 -11.79 4.29 -17.89
C ASN A 84 -11.03 3.27 -17.02
N ILE A 85 -11.61 2.86 -15.88
CA ILE A 85 -11.02 1.82 -15.02
C ILE A 85 -11.37 0.41 -15.51
N ARG A 86 -12.53 0.19 -16.14
CA ARG A 86 -12.98 -1.12 -16.64
C ARG A 86 -12.24 -1.61 -17.87
N THR A 87 -11.73 -0.68 -18.67
CA THR A 87 -11.06 -1.00 -19.93
C THR A 87 -9.82 -1.89 -19.74
N PRO A 88 -9.59 -2.87 -20.63
CA PRO A 88 -8.31 -3.60 -20.69
C PRO A 88 -7.11 -2.72 -21.09
N ALA A 89 -7.37 -1.54 -21.66
CA ALA A 89 -6.35 -0.59 -22.07
C ALA A 89 -5.71 0.10 -20.86
N ARG A 90 -4.49 -0.33 -20.51
CA ARG A 90 -3.76 0.19 -19.34
C ARG A 90 -3.49 1.70 -19.41
N SER A 91 -3.29 2.26 -20.60
CA SER A 91 -3.04 3.69 -20.74
C SER A 91 -4.23 4.54 -20.31
N VAL A 92 -5.47 4.10 -20.62
CA VAL A 92 -6.69 4.83 -20.28
C VAL A 92 -6.95 4.77 -18.76
N SER A 93 -6.79 3.59 -18.15
CA SER A 93 -6.93 3.46 -16.69
C SER A 93 -5.84 4.22 -15.92
N ASN A 94 -4.60 4.21 -16.39
CA ASN A 94 -3.55 5.00 -15.75
C ASN A 94 -3.76 6.51 -15.90
N LEU A 95 -4.20 6.98 -17.08
CA LEU A 95 -4.56 8.39 -17.26
C LEU A 95 -5.63 8.83 -16.27
N GLU A 96 -6.66 7.99 -16.07
CA GLU A 96 -7.71 8.24 -15.08
C GLU A 96 -7.16 8.27 -13.65
N PHE A 97 -6.25 7.36 -13.28
CA PHE A 97 -5.63 7.40 -11.96
C PHE A 97 -4.77 8.65 -11.74
N HIS A 98 -4.02 9.09 -12.76
CA HIS A 98 -3.18 10.28 -12.67
C HIS A 98 -4.02 11.53 -12.50
N HIS A 99 -4.97 11.78 -13.40
CA HIS A 99 -5.84 12.95 -13.31
C HIS A 99 -6.72 12.92 -12.06
N GLY A 100 -7.32 11.77 -11.73
CA GLY A 100 -8.11 11.65 -10.51
C GLY A 100 -7.28 11.93 -9.25
N THR A 101 -6.01 11.54 -9.23
CA THR A 101 -5.10 11.84 -8.11
C THR A 101 -4.81 13.32 -8.01
N ASP A 102 -4.53 13.98 -9.13
CA ASP A 102 -4.30 15.42 -9.18
C ASP A 102 -5.55 16.20 -8.73
N ASP A 103 -6.72 15.85 -9.27
CA ASP A 103 -8.01 16.44 -8.90
C ASP A 103 -8.30 16.25 -7.40
N THR A 104 -8.11 15.05 -6.87
CA THR A 104 -8.33 14.76 -5.44
C THR A 104 -7.38 15.55 -4.54
N ASN A 105 -6.12 15.73 -4.96
CA ASN A 105 -5.14 16.57 -4.25
C ASN A 105 -5.55 18.05 -4.29
N ASP A 106 -6.08 18.54 -5.42
CA ASP A 106 -6.56 19.91 -5.57
C ASP A 106 -7.80 20.18 -4.70
N VAL A 107 -8.73 19.22 -4.61
CA VAL A 107 -9.86 19.27 -3.67
C VAL A 107 -9.36 19.41 -2.23
N ALA A 108 -8.47 18.51 -1.79
CA ALA A 108 -7.91 18.53 -0.44
C ALA A 108 -7.14 19.84 -0.15
N ARG A 109 -6.42 20.38 -1.15
CA ARG A 109 -5.74 21.68 -1.08
C ARG A 109 -6.73 22.84 -0.97
N GLY A 110 -7.86 22.78 -1.68
CA GLY A 110 -8.93 23.76 -1.59
C GLY A 110 -9.51 23.84 -0.19
N ILE A 111 -9.76 22.68 0.44
CA ILE A 111 -10.23 22.57 1.83
C ILE A 111 -9.21 23.21 2.80
N VAL A 112 -7.93 22.85 2.70
CA VAL A 112 -6.87 23.47 3.52
C VAL A 112 -6.86 24.99 3.36
N THR A 113 -6.93 25.49 2.12
CA THR A 113 -6.95 26.93 1.83
C THR A 113 -8.16 27.63 2.48
N ALA A 114 -9.33 27.00 2.47
CA ALA A 114 -10.53 27.53 3.09
C ALA A 114 -10.42 27.58 4.63
N LEU A 115 -9.83 26.55 5.23
CA LEU A 115 -9.58 26.45 6.67
C LEU A 115 -8.56 27.49 7.16
N GLU A 116 -7.45 27.66 6.42
CA GLU A 116 -6.43 28.66 6.75
C GLU A 116 -6.99 30.08 6.73
N ARG A 117 -7.89 30.39 5.79
CA ARG A 117 -8.59 31.70 5.75
C ARG A 117 -9.45 31.96 6.99
N ARG A 118 -9.85 30.91 7.72
CA ARG A 118 -10.56 30.97 9.01
C ARG A 118 -9.62 30.86 10.22
N GLY A 119 -8.30 30.87 10.01
CA GLY A 119 -7.32 30.76 11.08
C GLY A 119 -7.23 29.36 11.69
N VAL A 120 -7.71 28.33 10.99
CA VAL A 120 -7.56 26.92 11.38
C VAL A 120 -6.30 26.39 10.71
N ARG A 121 -5.42 25.73 11.47
CA ARG A 121 -4.28 25.06 10.85
C ARG A 121 -4.76 23.76 10.23
N ALA A 122 -4.35 23.50 9.01
CA ALA A 122 -4.68 22.28 8.30
C ALA A 122 -3.48 21.77 7.48
N LEU A 123 -3.38 20.46 7.32
CA LEU A 123 -2.37 19.78 6.53
C LEU A 123 -3.05 18.84 5.53
N ASN A 124 -2.57 18.86 4.28
CA ASN A 124 -2.95 17.94 3.20
C ASN A 124 -1.77 16.99 2.92
N PRO A 125 -1.76 15.76 3.46
CA PRO A 125 -0.94 14.67 2.94
C PRO A 125 -1.38 14.24 1.54
N SER A 126 -0.40 13.97 0.66
CA SER A 126 -0.68 13.50 -0.70
C SER A 126 -1.54 12.24 -0.73
N VAL A 127 -2.54 12.21 -1.62
CA VAL A 127 -3.35 11.03 -1.97
C VAL A 127 -2.48 9.81 -2.33
N GLY A 128 -1.31 10.08 -2.92
CA GLY A 128 -0.35 9.09 -3.37
C GLY A 128 1.05 9.67 -3.34
N PHE A 129 1.69 9.81 -4.51
CA PHE A 129 3.01 10.41 -4.62
C PHE A 129 2.93 11.95 -4.71
N PRO A 130 3.94 12.72 -4.26
CA PRO A 130 5.16 12.27 -3.60
C PRO A 130 4.91 11.78 -2.16
N MET A 131 5.83 10.95 -1.66
CA MET A 131 5.87 10.48 -0.26
C MET A 131 7.31 10.59 0.27
N GLU A 132 7.53 10.27 1.55
CA GLU A 132 8.83 10.30 2.22
C GLU A 132 9.75 9.17 1.72
N MET A 133 10.33 9.34 0.52
CA MET A 133 11.11 8.31 -0.16
C MET A 133 12.41 7.93 0.57
N ASP A 134 12.94 8.81 1.42
CA ASP A 134 14.09 8.53 2.29
C ASP A 134 13.82 7.40 3.30
N ARG A 135 12.55 7.14 3.61
CA ARG A 135 12.11 6.05 4.49
C ARG A 135 11.93 4.71 3.76
N PHE A 136 11.92 4.69 2.42
CA PHE A 136 11.73 3.45 1.65
C PHE A 136 12.78 2.38 2.03
N PRO A 137 12.39 1.11 2.25
CA PRO A 137 11.09 0.48 2.00
C PRO A 137 10.11 0.48 3.18
N ASP A 138 10.33 1.29 4.21
CA ASP A 138 9.42 1.39 5.35
C ASP A 138 8.19 2.25 5.00
N ARG A 139 7.42 2.63 6.03
CA ARG A 139 6.31 3.57 5.90
C ARG A 139 6.81 4.92 5.39
N MET A 140 6.49 5.19 4.13
CA MET A 140 6.80 6.45 3.43
C MET A 140 5.63 7.45 3.43
N TRP A 141 4.40 6.99 3.70
CA TRP A 141 3.21 7.84 3.72
C TRP A 141 2.96 8.42 5.12
N VAL A 142 2.49 9.67 5.16
CA VAL A 142 2.12 10.36 6.40
C VAL A 142 0.85 9.76 7.01
N VAL A 143 -0.17 9.52 6.19
CA VAL A 143 -1.46 8.95 6.63
C VAL A 143 -1.93 7.89 5.64
N SER A 144 -2.50 6.81 6.17
CA SER A 144 -3.18 5.78 5.40
C SER A 144 -4.63 6.19 5.21
N HIS A 145 -4.99 6.65 4.00
CA HIS A 145 -6.33 7.16 3.72
C HIS A 145 -7.45 6.11 3.86
N LYS A 146 -7.15 4.82 3.65
CA LYS A 146 -8.16 3.76 3.69
C LYS A 146 -8.72 3.53 5.12
N PRO A 147 -7.90 3.32 6.17
CA PRO A 147 -8.38 3.29 7.55
C PRO A 147 -9.19 4.52 7.95
N VAL A 148 -8.73 5.73 7.56
CA VAL A 148 -9.43 6.98 7.87
C VAL A 148 -10.81 7.02 7.20
N ALA A 149 -10.91 6.65 5.93
CA ALA A 149 -12.19 6.60 5.22
C ALA A 149 -13.17 5.59 5.83
N VAL A 150 -12.68 4.43 6.28
CA VAL A 150 -13.51 3.45 7.00
C VAL A 150 -13.98 4.01 8.34
N ALA A 151 -13.09 4.61 9.12
CA ALA A 151 -13.44 5.25 10.39
C ALA A 151 -14.44 6.41 10.19
N ALA A 152 -14.33 7.11 9.06
CA ALA A 152 -15.21 8.21 8.65
C ALA A 152 -16.56 7.77 8.10
N GLY A 153 -16.84 6.47 8.00
CA GLY A 153 -18.11 5.97 7.48
C GLY A 153 -18.25 6.04 5.96
N LEU A 154 -17.16 6.26 5.23
CA LEU A 154 -17.17 6.40 3.76
C LEU A 154 -17.09 5.05 3.02
N GLY A 155 -17.16 3.94 3.76
CA GLY A 155 -17.15 2.59 3.21
C GLY A 155 -16.47 1.57 4.10
N ARG A 156 -16.29 0.36 3.56
CA ARG A 156 -15.53 -0.73 4.21
C ARG A 156 -14.56 -1.35 3.21
N MET A 157 -13.52 -1.98 3.74
CA MET A 157 -12.53 -2.67 2.92
C MET A 157 -13.13 -3.95 2.32
N GLY A 158 -13.24 -4.02 0.99
CA GLY A 158 -13.60 -5.27 0.31
C GLY A 158 -12.46 -6.30 0.33
N ILE A 159 -12.75 -7.55 -0.06
CA ILE A 159 -11.73 -8.63 -0.11
C ILE A 159 -10.55 -8.29 -1.05
N HIS A 160 -10.77 -7.40 -2.03
CA HIS A 160 -9.73 -6.88 -2.92
C HIS A 160 -8.88 -5.76 -2.30
N ARG A 161 -9.05 -5.44 -1.01
CA ARG A 161 -8.31 -4.41 -0.26
C ARG A 161 -8.50 -2.97 -0.76
N ASN A 162 -9.61 -2.66 -1.44
CA ASN A 162 -10.01 -1.26 -1.67
C ASN A 162 -11.25 -0.97 -0.85
N VAL A 163 -11.40 0.29 -0.43
CA VAL A 163 -12.62 0.76 0.22
C VAL A 163 -13.74 0.75 -0.81
N ILE A 164 -14.87 0.16 -0.45
CA ILE A 164 -16.09 0.16 -1.24
C ILE A 164 -17.03 1.15 -0.55
N HIS A 165 -17.29 2.26 -1.22
CA HIS A 165 -18.30 3.23 -0.82
C HIS A 165 -19.71 2.67 -1.09
N PRO A 166 -20.70 2.84 -0.19
CA PRO A 166 -22.07 2.35 -0.38
C PRO A 166 -22.69 2.75 -1.73
N THR A 167 -22.57 4.02 -2.10
CA THR A 167 -23.11 4.55 -3.36
C THR A 167 -22.14 4.38 -4.54
N PHE A 168 -20.91 4.88 -4.43
CA PHE A 168 -19.97 4.96 -5.56
C PHE A 168 -19.20 3.66 -5.86
N GLY A 169 -19.29 2.66 -5.00
CA GLY A 169 -18.49 1.44 -5.11
C GLY A 169 -17.02 1.68 -4.79
N ASN A 170 -16.12 0.92 -5.42
CA ASN A 170 -14.68 1.10 -5.24
C ASN A 170 -14.04 2.03 -6.28
N PHE A 171 -14.82 2.67 -7.15
CA PHE A 171 -14.35 3.62 -8.16
C PHE A 171 -14.14 5.00 -7.54
N VAL A 172 -13.32 5.06 -6.50
CA VAL A 172 -13.08 6.25 -5.70
C VAL A 172 -11.59 6.38 -5.37
N LEU A 173 -11.15 7.63 -5.27
CA LEU A 173 -9.92 8.01 -4.59
C LEU A 173 -10.25 8.62 -3.24
N LEU A 174 -9.30 8.53 -2.33
CA LEU A 174 -9.43 8.96 -0.95
C LEU A 174 -8.34 9.98 -0.65
N ALA A 175 -8.71 11.05 0.05
CA ALA A 175 -7.79 11.98 0.66
C ALA A 175 -8.16 12.22 2.11
N THR A 176 -7.22 12.76 2.88
CA THR A 176 -7.43 13.12 4.28
C THR A 176 -6.82 14.49 4.53
N VAL A 177 -7.58 15.42 5.10
CA VAL A 177 -7.05 16.68 5.62
C VAL A 177 -6.95 16.57 7.14
N VAL A 178 -5.80 16.87 7.70
CA VAL A 178 -5.55 16.89 9.15
C VAL A 178 -5.77 18.32 9.65
N ILE A 179 -6.46 18.49 10.77
CA ILE A 179 -6.74 19.82 11.35
C ILE A 179 -6.39 19.88 12.84
N ASP A 180 -6.07 21.08 13.33
CA ASP A 180 -5.78 21.32 14.77
C ASP A 180 -7.01 21.72 15.60
N ALA A 181 -8.21 21.54 15.05
CA ALA A 181 -9.47 21.93 15.66
C ALA A 181 -10.41 20.73 15.86
N GLU A 182 -11.26 20.82 16.88
CA GLU A 182 -12.36 19.89 17.08
C GLU A 182 -13.48 20.18 16.08
N ILE A 183 -14.32 19.18 15.82
CA ILE A 183 -15.50 19.28 14.97
C ILE A 183 -16.72 18.98 15.85
N SER A 184 -17.80 19.72 15.62
CA SER A 184 -19.05 19.60 16.39
C SER A 184 -19.72 18.23 16.28
N GLU A 185 -19.49 17.49 15.20
CA GLU A 185 -20.02 16.14 14.96
C GLU A 185 -19.00 15.28 14.19
N TYR A 186 -18.91 14.00 14.54
CA TYR A 186 -18.00 13.03 13.92
C TYR A 186 -18.75 11.83 13.35
N SER A 187 -18.36 11.41 12.15
CA SER A 187 -18.94 10.28 11.42
C SER A 187 -18.55 8.94 12.03
N ARG A 188 -19.37 7.89 11.94
CA ARG A 188 -19.03 6.54 12.44
C ARG A 188 -18.88 5.54 11.30
N PRO A 189 -18.11 4.44 11.47
CA PRO A 189 -18.06 3.38 10.48
C PRO A 189 -19.46 2.88 10.13
N ILE A 190 -19.68 2.55 8.85
CA ILE A 190 -20.95 1.91 8.43
C ILE A 190 -21.10 0.54 9.08
N ASP A 191 -22.35 0.18 9.36
CA ASP A 191 -22.75 -1.01 10.12
C ASP A 191 -22.96 -2.27 9.25
N PHE A 192 -22.77 -2.17 7.93
CA PHE A 192 -22.89 -3.29 6.99
C PHE A 192 -21.62 -3.45 6.13
N ASP A 193 -21.47 -4.62 5.49
CA ASP A 193 -20.42 -4.87 4.50
C ASP A 193 -20.95 -4.59 3.09
N PRO A 194 -20.42 -3.57 2.37
CA PRO A 194 -20.77 -3.28 0.98
C PRO A 194 -20.17 -4.27 -0.02
N CYS A 195 -19.30 -5.21 0.41
CA CYS A 195 -18.81 -6.27 -0.46
C CYS A 195 -19.91 -7.30 -0.74
N LEU A 196 -20.19 -7.54 -2.03
CA LEU A 196 -21.21 -8.51 -2.46
C LEU A 196 -20.75 -9.98 -2.41
N GLU A 197 -19.54 -10.25 -1.90
CA GLU A 197 -18.90 -11.57 -1.87
C GLU A 197 -18.82 -12.34 -3.21
N CYS A 198 -19.09 -11.68 -4.34
CA CYS A 198 -19.19 -12.28 -5.68
C CYS A 198 -17.90 -12.96 -6.22
N LYS A 199 -16.76 -12.74 -5.57
CA LYS A 199 -15.42 -13.23 -5.93
C LYS A 199 -14.96 -12.89 -7.37
N LEU A 200 -15.56 -11.90 -8.04
CA LEU A 200 -15.11 -11.48 -9.38
C LEU A 200 -13.67 -10.94 -9.36
N CYS A 201 -13.30 -10.20 -8.32
CA CYS A 201 -11.94 -9.70 -8.14
C CYS A 201 -10.90 -10.83 -7.96
N VAL A 202 -11.28 -11.92 -7.28
CA VAL A 202 -10.46 -13.14 -7.16
C VAL A 202 -10.29 -13.78 -8.53
N ALA A 203 -11.38 -13.96 -9.28
CA ALA A 203 -11.36 -14.59 -10.60
C ALA A 203 -10.56 -13.77 -11.62
N ALA A 204 -10.55 -12.44 -11.50
CA ALA A 204 -9.87 -11.55 -12.44
C ALA A 204 -8.40 -11.31 -12.08
N CYS A 205 -7.98 -11.46 -10.82
CA CYS A 205 -6.63 -11.11 -10.39
C CYS A 205 -5.55 -11.88 -11.19
N PRO A 206 -4.65 -11.20 -11.92
CA PRO A 206 -3.71 -11.86 -12.82
C PRO A 206 -2.64 -12.66 -12.08
N THR A 207 -2.31 -12.29 -10.84
CA THR A 207 -1.27 -12.94 -10.02
C THR A 207 -1.81 -13.88 -8.95
N GLY A 208 -3.15 -13.96 -8.78
CA GLY A 208 -3.75 -14.74 -7.70
C GLY A 208 -3.58 -14.11 -6.32
N ALA A 209 -3.25 -12.82 -6.25
CA ALA A 209 -3.00 -12.12 -5.00
C ALA A 209 -4.23 -12.02 -4.07
N ILE A 210 -5.45 -12.17 -4.60
CA ILE A 210 -6.69 -12.09 -3.81
C ILE A 210 -7.27 -13.49 -3.70
N SER A 211 -7.43 -13.99 -2.48
CA SER A 211 -7.97 -15.32 -2.24
C SER A 211 -9.46 -15.31 -1.88
N PRO A 212 -10.21 -16.40 -2.16
CA PRO A 212 -11.64 -16.49 -1.83
C PRO A 212 -11.96 -16.33 -0.34
N ASP A 213 -11.03 -16.71 0.53
CA ASP A 213 -11.10 -16.66 1.99
C ASP A 213 -10.72 -15.28 2.59
N GLY A 214 -10.44 -14.28 1.75
CA GLY A 214 -10.05 -12.93 2.17
C GLY A 214 -8.54 -12.75 2.41
N HIS A 215 -7.73 -13.80 2.27
CA HIS A 215 -6.28 -13.65 2.28
C HIS A 215 -5.80 -12.81 1.09
N PHE A 216 -4.74 -12.02 1.32
CA PHE A 216 -4.15 -11.16 0.30
C PHE A 216 -2.63 -11.34 0.26
N ASP A 217 -2.11 -11.85 -0.85
CA ASP A 217 -0.67 -11.91 -1.10
C ASP A 217 -0.19 -10.53 -1.60
N PHE A 218 0.31 -9.74 -0.66
CA PHE A 218 0.86 -8.42 -0.94
C PHE A 218 2.02 -8.49 -1.92
N SER A 219 2.95 -9.45 -1.77
CA SER A 219 4.13 -9.54 -2.63
C SER A 219 3.78 -9.84 -4.08
N ALA A 220 2.79 -10.69 -4.33
CA ALA A 220 2.30 -11.01 -5.67
C ALA A 220 1.66 -9.77 -6.33
N CYS A 221 0.81 -9.04 -5.59
CA CYS A 221 0.21 -7.80 -6.09
C CYS A 221 1.28 -6.73 -6.34
N TYR A 222 2.16 -6.50 -5.36
CA TYR A 222 3.21 -5.49 -5.42
C TYR A 222 4.18 -5.74 -6.59
N THR A 223 4.70 -6.97 -6.74
CA THR A 223 5.67 -7.32 -7.78
C THR A 223 5.15 -7.06 -9.19
N HIS A 224 3.87 -7.35 -9.43
CA HIS A 224 3.26 -7.13 -10.74
C HIS A 224 2.70 -5.72 -10.90
N ASN A 225 1.79 -5.31 -10.02
CA ASN A 225 1.05 -4.06 -10.18
C ASN A 225 1.97 -2.84 -10.07
N TYR A 226 2.95 -2.89 -9.17
CA TYR A 226 3.92 -1.82 -8.95
C TYR A 226 5.24 -2.05 -9.70
N ARG A 227 5.23 -2.83 -10.80
CA ARG A 227 6.43 -3.14 -11.59
C ARG A 227 7.18 -1.90 -12.07
N GLU A 228 6.48 -0.80 -12.29
CA GLU A 228 7.04 0.46 -12.83
C GLU A 228 7.22 1.54 -11.76
N PHE A 229 7.19 1.13 -10.50
CA PHE A 229 7.37 1.99 -9.34
C PHE A 229 8.50 1.44 -8.47
N LEU A 230 8.91 2.20 -7.45
CA LEU A 230 9.59 1.73 -6.24
C LEU A 230 10.54 0.52 -6.44
N GLY A 231 10.16 -0.66 -5.91
CA GLY A 231 10.97 -1.87 -5.98
C GLY A 231 11.13 -2.45 -7.39
N GLY A 232 10.20 -2.19 -8.30
CA GLY A 232 10.31 -2.57 -9.71
C GLY A 232 11.32 -1.72 -10.48
N PHE A 233 11.38 -0.42 -10.19
CA PHE A 233 12.45 0.45 -10.69
C PHE A 233 13.81 0.03 -10.13
N GLY A 234 13.90 -0.30 -8.83
CA GLY A 234 15.12 -0.82 -8.23
C GLY A 234 15.61 -2.12 -8.88
N ASP A 235 14.70 -3.07 -9.14
CA ASP A 235 15.04 -4.30 -9.89
C ASP A 235 15.52 -3.99 -11.32
N TRP A 236 14.90 -3.04 -12.02
CA TRP A 236 15.33 -2.64 -13.35
C TRP A 236 16.75 -2.04 -13.35
N VAL A 237 17.06 -1.14 -12.41
CA VAL A 237 18.39 -0.54 -12.26
C VAL A 237 19.46 -1.61 -12.00
N GLU A 238 19.12 -2.63 -11.21
CA GLU A 238 20.06 -3.72 -10.96
C GLU A 238 20.25 -4.63 -12.16
N GLN A 239 19.20 -4.89 -12.95
CA GLN A 239 19.36 -5.59 -14.22
C GLN A 239 20.27 -4.81 -15.18
N VAL A 240 20.21 -3.47 -15.18
CA VAL A 240 21.17 -2.63 -15.92
C VAL A 240 22.59 -2.81 -15.38
N ALA A 241 22.78 -2.72 -14.05
CA ALA A 241 24.08 -2.81 -13.40
C ALA A 241 24.74 -4.20 -13.52
N ASP A 242 23.94 -5.26 -13.50
CA ASP A 242 24.40 -6.66 -13.61
C ASP A 242 24.68 -7.07 -15.06
N SER A 243 24.27 -6.27 -16.05
CA SER A 243 24.45 -6.59 -17.47
C SER A 243 25.86 -6.26 -17.95
N GLY A 244 26.51 -7.25 -18.59
CA GLY A 244 27.87 -7.08 -19.14
C GLY A 244 27.93 -6.40 -20.51
N SER A 245 26.81 -6.33 -21.22
CA SER A 245 26.70 -5.71 -22.55
C SER A 245 25.25 -5.28 -22.84
N ALA A 246 25.05 -4.53 -23.93
CA ALA A 246 23.71 -4.17 -24.37
C ALA A 246 22.85 -5.40 -24.75
N ASP A 247 23.46 -6.44 -25.31
CA ASP A 247 22.75 -7.67 -25.69
C ASP A 247 22.38 -8.51 -24.45
N ASP A 248 23.25 -8.57 -23.45
CA ASP A 248 22.93 -9.18 -22.15
C ASP A 248 21.76 -8.47 -21.48
N TYR A 249 21.77 -7.13 -21.47
CA TYR A 249 20.65 -6.33 -20.96
C TYR A 249 19.35 -6.62 -21.72
N ARG A 250 19.35 -6.58 -23.06
CA ARG A 250 18.16 -6.85 -23.87
C ARG A 250 17.63 -8.27 -23.73
N SER A 251 18.50 -9.23 -23.37
CA SER A 251 18.06 -10.60 -23.05
C SER A 251 17.30 -10.69 -21.72
N ARG A 252 17.51 -9.72 -20.81
CA ARG A 252 16.87 -9.65 -19.48
C ARG A 252 15.65 -8.75 -19.47
N VAL A 253 15.76 -7.58 -20.11
CA VAL A 253 14.74 -6.54 -20.18
C VAL A 253 14.44 -6.25 -21.64
N ALA A 254 13.23 -6.55 -22.10
CA ALA A 254 12.86 -6.30 -23.49
C ALA A 254 12.73 -4.77 -23.75
N ASP A 255 12.81 -4.38 -25.02
CA ASP A 255 12.74 -2.97 -25.42
C ASP A 255 11.43 -2.31 -24.96
N ASN A 256 10.32 -3.04 -24.99
CA ASN A 256 9.02 -2.53 -24.51
C ASN A 256 8.99 -2.30 -23.00
N GLU A 257 9.69 -3.09 -22.18
CA GLU A 257 9.82 -2.86 -20.74
C GLU A 257 10.68 -1.63 -20.45
N THR A 258 11.76 -1.45 -21.21
CA THR A 258 12.61 -0.25 -21.11
C THR A 258 11.80 1.00 -21.45
N ALA A 259 11.04 0.98 -22.54
CA ALA A 259 10.16 2.08 -22.93
C ALA A 259 9.05 2.33 -21.91
N SER A 260 8.48 1.26 -21.32
CA SER A 260 7.43 1.35 -20.30
C SER A 260 7.96 1.93 -18.96
N MET A 261 9.22 1.63 -18.58
CA MET A 261 9.91 2.34 -17.49
C MET A 261 10.10 3.81 -17.80
N TRP A 262 10.60 4.15 -19.00
CA TRP A 262 10.78 5.54 -19.42
C TRP A 262 9.46 6.33 -19.34
N GLN A 263 8.36 5.75 -19.81
CA GLN A 263 7.04 6.36 -19.72
C GLN A 263 6.65 6.63 -18.26
N SER A 264 6.88 5.66 -17.37
CA SER A 264 6.55 5.80 -15.94
C SER A 264 7.39 6.85 -15.21
N LEU A 265 8.64 7.04 -15.63
CA LEU A 265 9.51 8.09 -15.07
C LEU A 265 9.15 9.49 -15.59
N SER A 266 8.58 9.57 -16.79
CA SER A 266 8.34 10.84 -17.48
C SER A 266 6.91 11.38 -17.29
N TRP A 267 5.93 10.51 -17.07
CA TRP A 267 4.50 10.86 -16.92
C TRP A 267 3.84 10.27 -15.66
N GLY A 268 4.65 9.93 -14.64
CA GLY A 268 4.16 9.32 -13.39
C GLY A 268 4.04 7.80 -13.46
N GLY A 269 4.11 7.15 -12.29
CA GLY A 269 4.18 5.70 -12.18
C GLY A 269 2.91 5.01 -12.70
N ASN A 270 3.06 4.01 -13.58
CA ASN A 270 1.94 3.32 -14.20
C ASN A 270 1.67 1.94 -13.59
N TYR A 271 0.44 1.72 -13.13
CA TYR A 271 -0.07 0.45 -12.64
C TYR A 271 -0.18 -0.58 -13.77
N LYS A 272 0.27 -1.81 -13.50
CA LYS A 272 0.12 -2.91 -14.46
C LYS A 272 -1.29 -3.50 -14.47
N ALA A 273 -2.03 -3.41 -13.36
CA ALA A 273 -3.35 -3.99 -13.23
C ALA A 273 -4.29 -3.16 -12.34
N ALA A 274 -5.53 -2.99 -12.78
CA ALA A 274 -6.63 -2.43 -11.99
C ALA A 274 -7.79 -3.44 -11.82
N TYR A 275 -7.55 -4.72 -12.12
CA TYR A 275 -8.64 -5.65 -12.47
C TYR A 275 -9.64 -5.87 -11.34
N CYS A 276 -9.16 -5.86 -10.10
CA CYS A 276 -10.04 -6.00 -8.94
C CYS A 276 -10.98 -4.81 -8.76
N MET A 277 -10.57 -3.60 -9.18
CA MET A 277 -11.43 -2.42 -9.24
C MET A 277 -12.39 -2.54 -10.43
N SER A 278 -11.84 -2.78 -11.62
CA SER A 278 -12.58 -2.90 -12.87
C SER A 278 -13.81 -3.82 -12.77
N VAL A 279 -13.64 -5.01 -12.21
CA VAL A 279 -14.70 -6.03 -12.21
C VAL A 279 -15.72 -5.89 -11.07
N CYS A 280 -15.46 -5.01 -10.10
CA CYS A 280 -16.32 -4.89 -8.92
C CYS A 280 -17.69 -4.33 -9.30
N PRO A 281 -18.80 -5.04 -8.99
CA PRO A 281 -20.14 -4.53 -9.21
C PRO A 281 -20.73 -3.83 -7.97
N ALA A 282 -20.02 -3.77 -6.85
CA ALA A 282 -20.53 -3.18 -5.62
C ALA A 282 -20.68 -1.66 -5.73
N GLY A 283 -21.68 -1.11 -5.03
CA GLY A 283 -22.07 0.30 -5.06
C GLY A 283 -23.46 0.50 -5.68
N GLU A 284 -24.33 1.31 -5.08
CA GLU A 284 -25.67 1.60 -5.59
C GLU A 284 -25.64 2.11 -7.04
N ASP A 285 -24.70 3.01 -7.36
CA ASP A 285 -24.55 3.53 -8.71
C ASP A 285 -23.93 2.53 -9.70
N VAL A 286 -23.38 1.42 -9.20
CA VAL A 286 -22.54 0.48 -9.96
C VAL A 286 -23.26 -0.82 -10.25
N ILE A 287 -24.06 -1.30 -9.29
CA ILE A 287 -24.59 -2.66 -9.24
C ILE A 287 -25.68 -2.93 -10.29
N GLY A 288 -26.36 -1.90 -10.79
CA GLY A 288 -27.49 -2.02 -11.71
C GLY A 288 -27.24 -2.97 -12.88
N ARG A 289 -26.16 -2.75 -13.66
CA ARG A 289 -25.82 -3.61 -14.81
C ARG A 289 -25.59 -5.08 -14.43
N TYR A 290 -25.04 -5.32 -13.24
CA TYR A 290 -24.78 -6.68 -12.76
C TYR A 290 -26.07 -7.40 -12.35
N LEU A 291 -27.02 -6.66 -11.74
CA LEU A 291 -28.35 -7.19 -11.41
C LEU A 291 -29.18 -7.45 -12.67
N ASP A 292 -29.11 -6.55 -13.65
CA ASP A 292 -29.84 -6.68 -14.91
C ASP A 292 -29.37 -7.93 -15.69
N ASN A 293 -28.05 -8.11 -15.82
CA ASN A 293 -27.49 -9.26 -16.50
C ASN A 293 -26.04 -9.55 -16.07
N SER A 294 -25.92 -10.41 -15.04
CA SER A 294 -24.61 -10.85 -14.54
C SER A 294 -23.76 -11.59 -15.58
N LYS A 295 -24.38 -12.31 -16.52
CA LYS A 295 -23.65 -12.97 -17.63
C LYS A 295 -23.05 -11.93 -18.57
N GLU A 296 -23.76 -10.85 -18.84
CA GLU A 296 -23.24 -9.76 -19.66
C GLU A 296 -22.09 -9.04 -18.97
N HIS A 297 -22.20 -8.76 -17.67
CA HIS A 297 -21.08 -8.20 -16.89
C HIS A 297 -19.84 -9.09 -16.94
N LEU A 298 -20.01 -10.40 -16.81
CA LEU A 298 -18.91 -11.36 -16.97
C LEU A 298 -18.29 -11.27 -18.38
N ASN A 299 -19.11 -11.21 -19.42
CA ASN A 299 -18.63 -11.21 -20.80
C ASN A 299 -17.98 -9.88 -21.22
N GLN A 300 -18.50 -8.75 -20.76
CA GLN A 300 -18.05 -7.41 -21.18
C GLN A 300 -16.96 -6.82 -20.28
N VAL A 301 -16.92 -7.18 -18.99
CA VAL A 301 -15.99 -6.57 -18.03
C VAL A 301 -14.94 -7.58 -17.57
N VAL A 302 -15.36 -8.79 -17.19
CA VAL A 302 -14.44 -9.77 -16.56
C VAL A 302 -13.60 -10.51 -17.58
N ARG A 303 -14.22 -11.14 -18.58
CA ARG A 303 -13.54 -11.95 -19.60
C ARG A 303 -12.48 -11.17 -20.38
N PRO A 304 -12.69 -9.91 -20.80
CA PRO A 304 -11.67 -9.16 -21.53
C PRO A 304 -10.37 -9.00 -20.74
N LEU A 305 -10.46 -8.82 -19.42
CA LEU A 305 -9.28 -8.72 -18.54
C LEU A 305 -8.60 -10.09 -18.34
N GLN A 306 -9.39 -11.15 -18.17
CA GLN A 306 -8.87 -12.52 -18.04
C GLN A 306 -8.16 -13.00 -19.31
N ASN A 307 -8.74 -12.71 -20.48
CA ASN A 307 -8.27 -13.17 -21.78
C ASN A 307 -7.19 -12.28 -22.39
N LYS A 308 -6.90 -11.12 -21.78
CA LYS A 308 -5.87 -10.21 -22.27
C LYS A 308 -4.50 -10.89 -22.30
N GLU A 309 -3.86 -10.85 -23.46
CA GLU A 309 -2.46 -11.26 -23.62
C GLU A 309 -1.54 -10.22 -22.99
N GLU A 310 -0.77 -10.63 -21.98
CA GLU A 310 0.18 -9.74 -21.31
C GLU A 310 1.24 -10.50 -20.52
N THR A 311 2.33 -9.80 -20.23
CA THR A 311 3.34 -10.25 -19.29
C THR A 311 2.87 -10.04 -17.85
N VAL A 312 2.92 -11.09 -17.04
CA VAL A 312 2.69 -11.05 -15.60
C VAL A 312 4.02 -11.27 -14.87
N TYR A 313 4.42 -10.31 -14.05
CA TYR A 313 5.71 -10.32 -13.38
C TYR A 313 5.60 -11.05 -12.05
N VAL A 314 6.43 -12.07 -11.85
CA VAL A 314 6.39 -12.95 -10.67
C VAL A 314 7.80 -13.20 -10.15
N VAL A 315 7.90 -13.48 -8.85
CA VAL A 315 9.15 -13.95 -8.24
C VAL A 315 9.27 -15.45 -8.45
N ARG A 316 10.48 -15.93 -8.75
CA ARG A 316 10.74 -17.38 -8.91
C ARG A 316 10.42 -18.14 -7.62
N GLY A 317 9.66 -19.23 -7.74
CA GLY A 317 9.24 -20.09 -6.65
C GLY A 317 8.05 -19.55 -5.85
N SER A 318 7.39 -18.48 -6.31
CA SER A 318 6.21 -17.93 -5.65
C SER A 318 4.92 -18.67 -6.02
N ASP A 319 3.90 -18.51 -5.18
CA ASP A 319 2.53 -18.95 -5.45
C ASP A 319 2.00 -18.29 -6.73
N ALA A 320 2.36 -17.03 -6.97
CA ALA A 320 1.97 -16.30 -8.18
C ALA A 320 2.55 -16.91 -9.46
N GLU A 321 3.79 -17.40 -9.44
CA GLU A 321 4.39 -18.10 -10.61
C GLU A 321 3.56 -19.33 -10.99
N GLN A 322 3.20 -20.15 -10.01
CA GLN A 322 2.39 -21.34 -10.22
C GLN A 322 0.96 -20.97 -10.66
N TYR A 323 0.38 -19.96 -10.03
CA TYR A 323 -0.98 -19.51 -10.32
C TYR A 323 -1.15 -19.03 -11.76
N VAL A 324 -0.25 -18.17 -12.25
CA VAL A 324 -0.30 -17.64 -13.62
C VAL A 324 -0.26 -18.79 -14.64
N ALA A 325 0.69 -19.72 -14.47
CA ALA A 325 0.88 -20.86 -15.35
C ALA A 325 -0.35 -21.78 -15.41
N GLN A 326 -1.08 -21.93 -14.29
CA GLN A 326 -2.26 -22.80 -14.22
C GLN A 326 -3.55 -22.11 -14.68
N ARG A 327 -3.71 -20.81 -14.38
CA ARG A 327 -5.01 -20.13 -14.49
C ARG A 327 -5.21 -19.38 -15.79
N PHE A 328 -4.14 -18.86 -16.39
CA PHE A 328 -4.21 -17.95 -17.53
C PHE A 328 -3.29 -18.41 -18.67
N PRO A 329 -3.77 -19.25 -19.60
CA PRO A 329 -2.95 -19.78 -20.69
C PRO A 329 -2.44 -18.71 -21.66
N HIS A 330 -3.08 -17.54 -21.70
CA HIS A 330 -2.72 -16.42 -22.59
C HIS A 330 -1.80 -15.39 -21.93
N LYS A 331 -1.43 -15.57 -20.65
CA LYS A 331 -0.57 -14.65 -19.92
C LYS A 331 0.80 -15.27 -19.72
N THR A 332 1.84 -14.50 -20.04
CA THR A 332 3.23 -14.97 -19.95
C THR A 332 3.81 -14.58 -18.60
N ALA A 333 4.10 -15.56 -17.75
CA ALA A 333 4.84 -15.32 -16.52
C ALA A 333 6.29 -14.91 -16.85
N LYS A 334 6.73 -13.76 -16.34
CA LYS A 334 8.12 -13.29 -16.43
C LYS A 334 8.73 -13.20 -15.04
N LEU A 335 9.89 -13.85 -14.88
CA LEU A 335 10.63 -13.87 -13.63
C LEU A 335 11.36 -12.55 -13.41
N VAL A 336 11.23 -12.00 -12.21
CA VAL A 336 11.90 -10.78 -11.75
C VAL A 336 12.48 -10.99 -10.36
N ASN A 337 13.42 -10.16 -9.93
CA ASN A 337 13.88 -10.23 -8.55
C ASN A 337 12.85 -9.58 -7.63
N ARG A 338 12.92 -9.95 -6.35
CA ARG A 338 12.14 -9.29 -5.32
C ARG A 338 12.54 -7.81 -5.16
N GLY A 339 11.56 -6.91 -5.32
CA GLY A 339 11.74 -5.46 -5.16
C GLY A 339 11.79 -4.97 -3.70
N LEU A 340 11.51 -5.84 -2.72
CA LEU A 340 11.54 -5.54 -1.28
C LEU A 340 12.74 -6.22 -0.63
N ARG A 341 13.65 -5.44 -0.06
CA ARG A 341 14.88 -5.95 0.54
C ARG A 341 15.01 -5.50 1.99
N PRO A 342 15.14 -6.42 2.95
CA PRO A 342 15.39 -6.03 4.31
C PRO A 342 16.82 -5.48 4.44
N THR A 343 16.96 -4.31 5.06
CA THR A 343 18.26 -3.70 5.37
C THR A 343 18.67 -3.88 6.84
N SER A 344 17.75 -4.35 7.68
CA SER A 344 17.93 -4.65 9.10
C SER A 344 17.15 -5.92 9.48
N ILE A 345 17.39 -6.45 10.69
CA ILE A 345 16.65 -7.61 11.21
C ILE A 345 15.20 -7.23 11.47
N ASP A 346 14.94 -6.03 12.01
CA ASP A 346 13.56 -5.59 12.23
C ASP A 346 12.75 -5.55 10.93
N LYS A 347 13.36 -5.06 9.85
CA LYS A 347 12.73 -5.07 8.51
C LYS A 347 12.58 -6.46 7.93
N PHE A 348 13.52 -7.36 8.22
CA PHE A 348 13.37 -8.76 7.86
C PHE A 348 12.13 -9.34 8.53
N VAL A 349 12.00 -9.20 9.85
CA VAL A 349 10.89 -9.74 10.63
C VAL A 349 9.55 -9.14 10.20
N ASN A 350 9.46 -7.81 10.13
CA ASN A 350 8.23 -7.11 9.74
C ASN A 350 7.85 -7.38 8.27
N GLY A 351 8.82 -7.72 7.42
CA GLY A 351 8.61 -8.04 6.02
C GLY A 351 8.20 -9.49 5.73
N LEU A 352 8.33 -10.42 6.69
CA LEU A 352 7.98 -11.83 6.49
C LEU A 352 6.50 -12.03 6.14
N PRO A 353 5.51 -11.44 6.87
CA PRO A 353 4.11 -11.59 6.52
C PRO A 353 3.77 -11.07 5.13
N LEU A 354 4.50 -10.06 4.65
CA LEU A 354 4.27 -9.42 3.35
C LEU A 354 4.66 -10.30 2.17
N VAL A 355 5.56 -11.27 2.38
CA VAL A 355 6.16 -12.09 1.30
C VAL A 355 6.03 -13.58 1.51
N PHE A 356 5.32 -13.98 2.57
CA PHE A 356 5.01 -15.36 2.87
C PHE A 356 4.18 -15.98 1.74
N GLN A 357 4.64 -17.13 1.25
CA GLN A 357 3.96 -17.89 0.21
C GLN A 357 3.22 -19.05 0.86
N ARG A 358 1.92 -18.83 1.09
CA ARG A 358 1.09 -19.74 1.88
C ARG A 358 1.00 -21.12 1.24
N GLU A 359 0.91 -21.21 -0.08
CA GLU A 359 0.74 -22.49 -0.77
C GLU A 359 2.06 -23.28 -0.79
N GLN A 360 3.22 -22.60 -0.81
CA GLN A 360 4.52 -23.27 -0.59
C GLN A 360 4.66 -23.87 0.82
N SER A 361 3.93 -23.34 1.80
CA SER A 361 3.93 -23.86 3.17
C SER A 361 2.90 -24.97 3.43
N ARG A 362 2.16 -25.40 2.40
CA ARG A 362 1.14 -26.44 2.55
C ARG A 362 1.74 -27.73 3.12
N GLY A 363 1.14 -28.23 4.20
CA GLY A 363 1.58 -29.43 4.91
C GLY A 363 2.89 -29.26 5.71
N LEU A 364 3.46 -28.06 5.79
CA LEU A 364 4.58 -27.76 6.68
C LEU A 364 4.03 -27.46 8.08
N SER A 365 4.61 -28.11 9.09
CA SER A 365 4.39 -27.76 10.49
C SER A 365 5.75 -27.73 11.17
N ALA A 366 6.26 -26.52 11.45
CA ALA A 366 7.57 -26.34 12.05
C ALA A 366 7.70 -25.00 12.78
N THR A 367 8.37 -25.04 13.93
CA THR A 367 8.75 -23.89 14.75
C THR A 367 10.24 -23.60 14.60
N TYR A 368 10.57 -22.38 14.20
CA TYR A 368 11.91 -21.89 13.95
C TYR A 368 12.29 -20.86 15.01
N HIS A 369 13.33 -21.14 15.79
CA HIS A 369 13.92 -20.14 16.68
C HIS A 369 15.09 -19.47 15.99
N PHE A 370 14.99 -18.16 15.75
CA PHE A 370 16.09 -17.35 15.26
C PHE A 370 16.71 -16.55 16.39
N THR A 371 18.04 -16.52 16.44
CA THR A 371 18.83 -15.70 17.35
C THR A 371 19.78 -14.86 16.53
N PHE A 372 19.49 -13.57 16.42
CA PHE A 372 20.37 -12.62 15.76
C PHE A 372 21.35 -12.02 16.77
N THR A 373 22.61 -11.93 16.35
CA THR A 373 23.74 -11.44 17.13
C THR A 373 24.51 -10.38 16.35
N GLY A 374 25.52 -9.76 16.97
CA GLY A 374 26.33 -8.74 16.31
C GLY A 374 25.70 -7.35 16.43
N ALA A 375 25.51 -6.68 15.29
CA ALA A 375 25.07 -5.28 15.24
C ALA A 375 23.61 -5.09 15.68
N GLU A 376 22.76 -6.08 15.45
CA GLU A 376 21.38 -6.13 15.91
C GLU A 376 21.19 -7.43 16.68
N ARG A 377 20.59 -7.34 17.87
CA ARG A 377 20.32 -8.49 18.72
C ARG A 377 18.82 -8.64 18.88
N ARG A 378 18.29 -9.77 18.40
CA ARG A 378 16.87 -10.09 18.52
C ARG A 378 16.70 -11.60 18.52
N SER A 379 15.85 -12.09 19.39
CA SER A 379 15.37 -13.47 19.38
C SER A 379 13.93 -13.46 18.91
N ILE A 380 13.60 -14.32 17.96
CA ILE A 380 12.23 -14.46 17.45
C ILE A 380 11.89 -15.94 17.29
N THR A 381 10.61 -16.21 17.37
CA THR A 381 10.00 -17.49 17.00
C THR A 381 9.18 -17.26 15.74
N ILE A 382 9.42 -18.09 14.74
CA ILE A 382 8.58 -18.14 13.54
C ILE A 382 7.94 -19.52 13.53
N ALA A 383 6.62 -19.58 13.61
CA ALA A 383 5.88 -20.82 13.51
C ALA A 383 5.14 -20.86 12.18
N ILE A 384 5.32 -21.94 11.42
CA ILE A 384 4.61 -22.16 10.16
C ILE A 384 3.79 -23.44 10.32
N HIS A 385 2.47 -23.32 10.21
CA HIS A 385 1.53 -24.44 10.33
C HIS A 385 0.53 -24.39 9.18
N ASP A 386 0.72 -25.22 8.16
CA ASP A 386 -0.12 -25.38 6.97
C ASP A 386 -0.80 -24.08 6.50
N ARG A 387 -0.08 -23.27 5.73
CA ARG A 387 -0.56 -21.97 5.18
C ARG A 387 -0.73 -20.85 6.20
N THR A 388 -0.40 -21.08 7.47
CA THR A 388 -0.37 -20.03 8.50
C THR A 388 1.07 -19.69 8.88
N LEU A 389 1.28 -18.42 9.20
CA LEU A 389 2.54 -17.86 9.67
C LEU A 389 2.27 -17.08 10.94
N GLU A 390 2.96 -17.44 12.01
CA GLU A 390 2.98 -16.70 13.26
C GLU A 390 4.42 -16.29 13.58
N ILE A 391 4.57 -15.05 14.06
CA ILE A 391 5.87 -14.48 14.42
C ILE A 391 5.72 -13.87 15.80
N THR A 392 6.52 -14.32 16.74
CA THR A 392 6.55 -13.78 18.10
C THR A 392 7.96 -13.38 18.50
N ASP A 393 8.05 -12.31 19.29
CA ASP A 393 9.32 -11.92 19.91
C ASP A 393 9.67 -12.88 21.05
N GLY A 394 10.96 -13.18 21.16
CA GLY A 394 11.48 -14.19 22.07
C GLY A 394 11.44 -15.61 21.48
N HIS A 395 12.01 -16.54 22.23
CA HIS A 395 11.89 -17.98 21.94
C HIS A 395 10.70 -18.53 22.72
N GLN A 396 9.67 -18.92 21.99
CA GLN A 396 8.43 -19.47 22.54
C GLN A 396 8.29 -20.93 22.12
N GLY A 397 7.87 -21.78 23.06
CA GLY A 397 7.75 -23.23 22.84
C GLY A 397 9.07 -23.92 22.51
N ASP A 398 8.96 -25.17 22.07
CA ASP A 398 10.11 -25.96 21.59
C ASP A 398 10.31 -25.76 20.08
N PRO A 399 11.56 -25.51 19.61
CA PRO A 399 11.84 -25.38 18.19
C PRO A 399 12.14 -26.73 17.54
N ASP A 400 11.68 -26.90 16.31
CA ASP A 400 12.16 -27.95 15.41
C ASP A 400 13.55 -27.62 14.85
N ILE A 401 13.88 -26.33 14.78
CA ILE A 401 15.17 -25.83 14.32
C ILE A 401 15.56 -24.51 15.02
N ARG A 402 16.83 -24.40 15.39
CA ARG A 402 17.45 -23.18 15.91
C ARG A 402 18.46 -22.64 14.93
N VAL A 403 18.33 -21.36 14.60
CA VAL A 403 19.26 -20.63 13.73
C VAL A 403 19.87 -19.49 14.53
N THR A 404 21.19 -19.50 14.71
CA THR A 404 21.93 -18.37 15.29
C THR A 404 22.72 -17.69 14.19
N ALA A 405 22.53 -16.40 13.97
CA ALA A 405 23.18 -15.67 12.90
C ALA A 405 23.73 -14.31 13.35
N ASP A 406 24.90 -13.92 12.87
CA ASP A 406 25.32 -12.52 12.85
C ASP A 406 24.38 -11.73 11.94
N SER A 407 23.81 -10.63 12.43
CA SER A 407 22.76 -9.89 11.73
C SER A 407 23.21 -9.40 10.35
N ARG A 408 24.44 -8.88 10.24
CA ARG A 408 25.01 -8.41 8.97
C ARG A 408 25.28 -9.57 8.00
N ALA A 409 25.71 -10.72 8.51
CA ALA A 409 25.89 -11.92 7.69
C ALA A 409 24.54 -12.45 7.16
N TRP A 410 23.49 -12.42 7.98
CA TRP A 410 22.15 -12.83 7.59
C TRP A 410 21.59 -11.94 6.47
N ILE A 411 21.57 -10.62 6.67
CA ILE A 411 21.05 -9.66 5.68
C ILE A 411 21.81 -9.72 4.35
N ARG A 412 23.15 -9.84 4.39
CA ARG A 412 23.95 -10.03 3.15
C ARG A 412 23.64 -11.34 2.43
N SER A 413 23.31 -12.40 3.17
CA SER A 413 22.93 -13.69 2.59
C SER A 413 21.57 -13.59 1.89
N LEU A 414 20.60 -12.91 2.49
CA LEU A 414 19.30 -12.62 1.87
C LEU A 414 19.43 -11.76 0.61
N ALA A 415 20.33 -10.79 0.61
CA ALA A 415 20.60 -9.94 -0.55
C ALA A 415 21.38 -10.63 -1.69
N LYS A 416 21.62 -11.96 -1.60
CA LYS A 416 22.48 -12.74 -2.53
C LYS A 416 23.92 -12.19 -2.67
N LYS A 417 24.34 -11.29 -1.78
CA LYS A 417 25.70 -10.68 -1.74
C LYS A 417 26.74 -11.59 -1.07
N SER A 418 26.30 -12.66 -0.40
CA SER A 418 27.17 -13.70 0.15
C SER A 418 26.46 -15.05 0.12
N ALA A 419 27.18 -16.10 -0.27
CA ALA A 419 26.63 -17.45 -0.29
C ALA A 419 26.37 -17.93 1.16
N LEU A 420 25.13 -18.33 1.45
CA LEU A 420 24.73 -18.89 2.76
C LEU A 420 25.68 -20.01 3.24
N PRO A 421 26.14 -20.96 2.38
CA PRO A 421 27.13 -21.97 2.78
C PRO A 421 28.46 -21.38 3.29
N ARG A 422 28.91 -20.26 2.71
CA ARG A 422 30.14 -19.57 3.13
C ARG A 422 29.96 -18.91 4.49
N ALA A 423 28.81 -18.32 4.76
CA ALA A 423 28.50 -17.74 6.07
C ALA A 423 28.40 -18.81 7.18
N ILE A 424 27.87 -19.99 6.83
CA ILE A 424 27.85 -21.17 7.72
C ILE A 424 29.27 -21.67 7.99
N MET A 425 30.09 -21.85 6.96
CA MET A 425 31.49 -22.29 7.08
C MET A 425 32.33 -21.33 7.95
N LEU A 426 32.12 -20.03 7.83
CA LEU A 426 32.77 -19.00 8.65
C LEU A 426 32.22 -18.91 10.09
N GLY A 427 31.28 -19.79 10.48
CA GLY A 427 30.69 -19.83 11.81
C GLY A 427 29.79 -18.62 12.15
N ARG A 428 29.47 -17.79 11.15
CA ARG A 428 28.63 -16.59 11.30
C ARG A 428 27.14 -16.92 11.28
N ILE A 429 26.78 -18.09 10.74
CA ILE A 429 25.44 -18.67 10.82
C ILE A 429 25.61 -20.10 11.32
N ARG A 430 24.92 -20.44 12.41
CA ARG A 430 24.91 -21.78 13.02
C ARG A 430 23.49 -22.29 13.00
N ILE A 431 23.33 -23.54 12.58
CA ILE A 431 22.03 -24.19 12.45
C ILE A 431 22.08 -25.45 13.31
N HIS A 432 21.13 -25.57 14.23
CA HIS A 432 20.91 -26.76 15.03
C HIS A 432 19.52 -27.31 14.71
N GLY A 433 19.46 -28.50 14.11
CA GLY A 433 18.23 -29.10 13.58
C GLY A 433 18.40 -29.57 12.15
N SER A 434 17.29 -30.02 11.53
CA SER A 434 17.33 -30.56 10.17
C SER A 434 17.51 -29.45 9.12
N PRO A 435 18.55 -29.51 8.26
CA PRO A 435 18.72 -28.56 7.16
C PRO A 435 17.55 -28.54 6.17
N ARG A 436 16.75 -29.62 6.11
CA ARG A 436 15.54 -29.69 5.28
C ARG A 436 14.49 -28.67 5.73
N LEU A 437 14.42 -28.36 7.03
CA LEU A 437 13.50 -27.34 7.55
C LEU A 437 13.96 -25.94 7.14
N LEU A 438 15.26 -25.65 7.13
CA LEU A 438 15.74 -24.35 6.63
C LEU A 438 15.48 -24.19 5.11
N LEU A 439 15.58 -25.26 4.33
CA LEU A 439 15.17 -25.25 2.92
C LEU A 439 13.65 -25.08 2.77
N ALA A 440 12.85 -25.71 3.63
CA ALA A 440 11.40 -25.52 3.66
C ALA A 440 11.01 -24.07 3.99
N PHE A 441 11.70 -23.46 4.97
CA PHE A 441 11.58 -22.04 5.27
C PHE A 441 11.91 -21.19 4.04
N GLY A 442 13.03 -21.43 3.37
CA GLY A 442 13.41 -20.69 2.15
C GLY A 442 12.37 -20.77 1.02
N ARG A 443 11.69 -21.91 0.86
CA ARG A 443 10.59 -22.06 -0.11
C ARG A 443 9.37 -21.21 0.24
N CYS A 444 9.11 -20.96 1.52
CA CYS A 444 8.00 -20.10 1.96
C CYS A 444 8.27 -18.60 1.76
N PHE A 445 9.54 -18.22 1.52
CA PHE A 445 9.97 -16.83 1.35
C PHE A 445 10.93 -16.67 0.16
N PRO A 446 10.48 -16.93 -1.08
CA PRO A 446 11.31 -16.82 -2.27
C PRO A 446 11.82 -15.38 -2.48
N SER A 447 13.00 -15.27 -3.09
CA SER A 447 13.76 -14.00 -3.23
C SER A 447 14.36 -13.82 -4.61
#